data_AF-A0A2H0SIN8-F1
#
_entry.id   AF-A0A2H0SIN8-F1
#
_cell.length_a   1.000
_cell.length_b   1.000
_cell.length_c   1.000
_cell.angle_alpha   90.00
_cell.angle_beta   90.00
_cell.angle_gamma   90.00
#
_symmetry.space_group_name_H-M   'P 1'
#
loop_
_entity.id
_entity.type
_entity.pdbx_description
1 polymer ?
#
loop_
_entity_poly.entity_id
_entity_poly.type
_entity_poly.pdbx_seq_one_letter_code
_entity_poly.pdbx_strand_id
1 'polypeptide(L)'
;MYEAVNRSLDIYLEALAGKEQEKVLQKKPVLKIGELAKLVAETVPTIRHWTKAGLLSVANYSPGGYQLYSQDQVVVIKKIRKLQQQDRLTIAEIKKALEKDSQL
;
A
#
# COMPACT_ATOMS: atom_id res chain seq x y z
N MET A 1 -26.03 -5.75 31.25
CA MET A 1 -25.16 -6.89 30.88
C MET A 1 -25.25 -7.23 29.38
N TYR A 2 -25.43 -6.24 28.49
CA TYR A 2 -25.56 -6.45 27.03
C TYR A 2 -24.57 -5.64 26.16
N GLU A 3 -23.72 -4.79 26.75
CA GLU A 3 -22.77 -3.98 25.97
C GLU A 3 -21.45 -4.69 25.62
N ALA A 4 -21.08 -5.75 26.34
CA ALA A 4 -19.82 -6.46 26.09
C ALA A 4 -19.86 -7.36 24.84
N VAL A 5 -21.05 -7.80 24.42
CA VAL A 5 -21.25 -8.69 23.26
C VAL A 5 -21.25 -7.88 21.94
N ASN A 6 -21.71 -6.63 21.96
CA ASN A 6 -21.71 -5.78 20.76
C ASN A 6 -20.29 -5.38 20.34
N ARG A 7 -19.42 -5.01 21.28
CA ARG A 7 -18.06 -4.56 20.94
C ARG A 7 -17.20 -5.69 20.35
N SER A 8 -17.40 -6.94 20.76
CA SER A 8 -16.70 -8.09 20.17
C SER A 8 -17.28 -8.48 18.80
N LEU A 9 -18.59 -8.33 18.61
CA LEU A 9 -19.25 -8.56 17.32
C LEU A 9 -18.87 -7.49 16.29
N ASP A 10 -18.81 -6.22 16.69
CA ASP A 10 -18.42 -5.11 15.83
C ASP A 10 -16.98 -5.28 15.32
N ILE A 11 -16.04 -5.70 16.19
CA ILE A 11 -14.67 -6.01 15.78
C ILE A 11 -14.63 -7.18 14.79
N TYR A 12 -15.46 -8.21 14.98
CA TYR A 12 -15.57 -9.33 14.04
C TYR A 12 -16.17 -8.91 12.70
N LEU A 13 -17.21 -8.07 12.72
CA LEU A 13 -17.84 -7.52 11.52
C LEU A 13 -16.90 -6.56 10.78
N GLU A 14 -16.14 -5.73 11.50
CA GLU A 14 -15.07 -4.90 10.94
C GLU A 14 -13.96 -5.74 10.32
N ALA A 15 -13.56 -6.84 10.97
CA ALA A 15 -12.56 -7.76 10.42
C ALA A 15 -13.07 -8.50 9.17
N LEU A 16 -14.36 -8.85 9.12
CA LEU A 16 -14.99 -9.46 7.94
C LEU A 16 -15.13 -8.45 6.80
N ALA A 17 -15.59 -7.24 7.10
CA ALA A 17 -15.68 -6.12 6.16
C ALA A 17 -14.30 -5.71 5.62
N GLY A 18 -13.26 -5.77 6.47
CA GLY A 18 -11.87 -5.54 6.09
C GLY A 18 -11.37 -6.54 5.06
N LYS A 19 -11.60 -7.84 5.28
CA LYS A 19 -11.23 -8.91 4.34
C LYS A 19 -11.98 -8.82 3.02
N GLU A 20 -13.25 -8.40 3.05
CA GLU A 20 -14.05 -8.22 1.84
C GLU A 20 -13.62 -6.97 1.05
N GLN A 21 -13.33 -5.86 1.74
CA GLN A 21 -12.77 -4.66 1.14
C GLN A 21 -11.38 -4.91 0.55
N GLU A 22 -10.49 -5.65 1.21
CA GLU A 22 -9.18 -6.03 0.68
C GLU A 22 -9.31 -6.81 -0.63
N LYS A 23 -10.24 -7.77 -0.71
CA LYS A 23 -10.49 -8.52 -1.96
C LYS A 23 -10.99 -7.62 -3.09
N VAL A 24 -11.82 -6.62 -2.78
CA VAL A 24 -12.28 -5.63 -3.77
C VAL A 24 -11.12 -4.75 -4.24
N LEU A 25 -10.27 -4.28 -3.33
CA LEU A 25 -9.10 -3.47 -3.68
C LEU A 25 -8.08 -4.26 -4.52
N GLN A 26 -7.87 -5.54 -4.23
CA GLN A 26 -6.96 -6.40 -5.00
C GLN A 26 -7.38 -6.61 -6.47
N LYS A 27 -8.68 -6.47 -6.77
CA LYS A 27 -9.23 -6.60 -8.12
C LYS A 27 -9.27 -5.28 -8.89
N LYS A 28 -9.03 -4.14 -8.24
CA LYS A 28 -9.04 -2.85 -8.93
C LYS A 28 -7.78 -2.68 -9.78
N PRO A 29 -7.90 -2.20 -11.03
CA PRO A 29 -6.73 -1.98 -11.88
C PRO A 29 -5.88 -0.78 -11.41
N VAL A 30 -6.54 0.22 -10.80
CA VAL A 30 -5.90 1.43 -10.26
C VAL A 30 -6.42 1.73 -8.86
N LEU A 31 -5.54 2.24 -8.01
CA LEU A 31 -5.77 2.53 -6.61
C LEU A 31 -5.45 4.00 -6.31
N LYS A 32 -6.33 4.69 -5.59
CA LYS A 32 -5.98 5.98 -4.97
C LYS A 32 -4.91 5.78 -3.90
N ILE A 33 -4.14 6.82 -3.60
CA ILE A 33 -3.09 6.74 -2.56
C ILE A 33 -3.56 6.16 -1.22
N GLY A 34 -4.78 6.49 -0.77
CA GLY A 34 -5.35 5.95 0.46
C GLY A 34 -5.76 4.49 0.37
N GLU A 35 -6.24 4.05 -0.80
CA GLU A 35 -6.58 2.64 -1.05
C GLU A 35 -5.31 1.79 -1.11
N LEU A 36 -4.27 2.29 -1.79
CA LEU A 36 -2.97 1.64 -1.84
C LEU A 36 -2.36 1.49 -0.44
N ALA A 37 -2.35 2.58 0.34
CA ALA A 37 -1.85 2.59 1.71
C ALA A 37 -2.57 1.53 2.58
N LYS A 38 -3.90 1.46 2.51
CA LYS A 38 -4.67 0.42 3.22
C LYS A 38 -4.28 -0.99 2.75
N LEU A 39 -4.21 -1.22 1.44
CA LEU A 39 -3.95 -2.54 0.87
C LEU A 39 -2.57 -3.10 1.25
N VAL A 40 -1.56 -2.24 1.42
CA VAL A 40 -0.19 -2.64 1.81
C VAL A 40 0.09 -2.45 3.30
N ALA A 41 -0.92 -2.13 4.10
CA ALA A 41 -0.80 -1.81 5.52
C ALA A 41 0.25 -0.71 5.82
N GLU A 42 0.26 0.32 4.98
CA GLU A 42 1.14 1.49 5.10
C GLU A 42 0.36 2.77 5.36
N THR A 43 1.09 3.84 5.73
CA THR A 43 0.50 5.17 5.87
C THR A 43 0.58 5.95 4.55
N VAL A 44 -0.41 6.80 4.29
CA VAL A 44 -0.41 7.72 3.14
C VAL A 44 0.86 8.60 3.08
N PRO A 45 1.35 9.17 4.20
CA PRO A 45 2.65 9.86 4.23
C PRO A 45 3.82 8.99 3.78
N THR A 46 3.89 7.71 4.18
CA THR A 46 4.93 6.77 3.74
C THR A 46 4.89 6.57 2.22
N ILE A 47 3.71 6.28 1.67
CA ILE A 47 3.53 6.12 0.21
C ILE A 47 3.95 7.40 -0.52
N ARG A 48 3.56 8.57 0.00
CA ARG A 48 3.93 9.87 -0.57
C ARG A 48 5.45 10.10 -0.52
N HIS A 49 6.10 9.71 0.57
CA HIS A 49 7.55 9.80 0.72
C HIS A 49 8.28 8.94 -0.32
N TRP A 50 7.88 7.66 -0.48
CA TRP A 50 8.46 6.78 -1.50
C TRP A 50 8.21 7.27 -2.92
N THR A 51 7.02 7.82 -3.18
CA THR A 51 6.70 8.42 -4.49
C THR A 51 7.60 9.63 -4.77
N LYS A 52 7.79 10.53 -3.79
CA LYS A 52 8.73 11.67 -3.92
C LYS A 52 10.18 11.23 -4.08
N ALA A 53 10.57 10.12 -3.47
CA ALA A 53 11.90 9.53 -3.63
C ALA A 53 12.10 8.83 -4.99
N GLY A 54 11.05 8.71 -5.81
CA GLY A 54 11.08 8.04 -7.11
C GLY A 54 11.08 6.51 -7.01
N LEU A 55 10.69 5.94 -5.86
CA LEU A 55 10.57 4.50 -5.66
C LEU A 55 9.23 3.94 -6.17
N LEU A 56 8.21 4.78 -6.22
CA LEU A 56 6.88 4.43 -6.73
C LEU A 56 6.53 5.32 -7.92
N SER A 57 5.81 4.75 -8.88
CA SER A 57 5.33 5.45 -10.06
C SER A 57 3.84 5.78 -9.93
N VAL A 58 3.50 7.03 -10.24
CA VAL A 58 2.10 7.49 -10.34
C VAL A 58 1.63 7.23 -11.75
N ALA A 59 0.59 6.41 -11.89
CA ALA A 59 0.04 6.07 -13.20
C ALA A 59 -0.80 7.21 -13.79
N ASN A 60 -1.59 7.90 -12.95
CA ASN A 60 -2.41 9.03 -13.36
C ASN A 60 -2.88 9.85 -12.14
N TYR A 61 -3.70 10.87 -12.38
CA TYR A 61 -4.42 11.62 -11.37
C TYR A 61 -5.92 11.48 -11.60
N SER A 62 -6.69 11.31 -10.53
CA SER A 62 -8.15 11.34 -10.60
C SER A 62 -8.64 12.77 -10.92
N PRO A 63 -9.89 12.96 -11.38
CA PRO A 63 -10.47 14.29 -11.58
C PRO A 63 -10.42 15.20 -10.34
N GLY A 64 -10.44 14.62 -9.13
CA GLY A 64 -10.31 15.35 -7.87
C GLY A 64 -8.86 15.60 -7.41
N GLY A 65 -7.86 15.38 -8.28
CA GLY A 65 -6.45 15.64 -7.98
C GLY A 65 -5.71 14.57 -7.18
N TYR A 66 -6.36 13.46 -6.81
CA TYR A 66 -5.68 12.34 -6.12
C TYR A 66 -4.75 11.57 -7.05
N GLN A 67 -3.57 11.19 -6.54
CA GLN A 67 -2.65 10.27 -7.22
C GLN A 67 -3.28 8.88 -7.35
N LEU A 68 -3.17 8.30 -8.55
CA LEU A 68 -3.59 6.95 -8.90
C LEU A 68 -2.36 6.09 -9.17
N TYR A 69 -2.34 4.90 -8.59
CA TYR A 69 -1.26 3.92 -8.70
C TYR A 69 -1.79 2.65 -9.36
N SER A 70 -0.98 2.01 -10.20
CA SER A 70 -1.33 0.68 -10.72
C SER A 70 -1.20 -0.37 -9.62
N GLN A 71 -1.85 -1.51 -9.83
CA GLN A 71 -1.76 -2.65 -8.93
C GLN A 71 -0.31 -3.16 -8.75
N ASP A 72 0.56 -2.99 -9.75
CA ASP A 72 1.97 -3.41 -9.69
C ASP A 72 2.75 -2.72 -8.57
N GLN A 73 2.34 -1.50 -8.18
CA GLN A 73 2.96 -0.76 -7.09
C GLN A 73 2.85 -1.50 -5.75
N VAL A 74 1.86 -2.39 -5.58
CA VAL A 74 1.75 -3.26 -4.41
C VAL A 74 2.97 -4.17 -4.28
N VAL A 75 3.44 -4.75 -5.39
CA VAL A 75 4.61 -5.64 -5.42
C VAL A 75 5.87 -4.84 -5.08
N VAL A 76 6.01 -3.66 -5.68
CA VAL A 76 7.13 -2.75 -5.41
C VAL A 76 7.20 -2.37 -3.93
N ILE A 77 6.07 -2.00 -3.33
CA ILE A 77 6.00 -1.64 -1.89
C ILE A 77 6.42 -2.81 -1.00
N LYS A 78 5.88 -4.02 -1.25
CA LYS A 78 6.26 -5.21 -0.48
C LYS A 78 7.76 -5.48 -0.56
N LYS A 79 8.36 -5.26 -1.73
CA LYS A 79 9.81 -5.39 -1.93
C LYS A 79 10.61 -4.31 -1.19
N ILE A 80 10.19 -3.04 -1.28
CA ILE A 80 10.80 -1.95 -0.49
C ILE A 80 10.82 -2.32 1.00
N ARG A 81 9.70 -2.82 1.53
CA ARG A 81 9.62 -3.22 2.95
C ARG A 81 10.50 -4.40 3.30
N LYS A 82 10.56 -5.41 2.44
CA LYS A 82 11.49 -6.54 2.61
C LYS A 82 12.93 -6.05 2.71
N LEU A 83 13.36 -5.19 1.78
CA LEU A 83 14.71 -4.62 1.75
C LEU A 83 15.01 -3.73 2.97
N GLN A 84 14.03 -2.98 3.47
CA GLN A 84 14.20 -2.20 4.70
C GLN A 84 14.33 -3.06 5.96
N GLN A 85 13.55 -4.14 6.06
CA GLN A 85 13.48 -4.95 7.28
C GLN A 85 14.59 -6.02 7.34
N GLN A 86 14.89 -6.67 6.22
CA GLN A 86 15.85 -7.78 6.17
C GLN A 86 17.27 -7.26 5.95
N ASP A 87 17.45 -6.41 4.96
CA ASP A 87 18.77 -5.96 4.52
C ASP A 87 19.17 -4.60 5.13
N ARG A 88 18.25 -3.97 5.89
CA ARG A 88 18.41 -2.65 6.55
C ARG A 88 18.86 -1.54 5.60
N LEU A 89 18.47 -1.65 4.33
CA LEU A 89 18.85 -0.69 3.31
C LEU A 89 18.17 0.67 3.49
N THR A 90 18.91 1.72 3.19
CA THR A 90 18.41 3.09 3.08
C THR A 90 17.56 3.26 1.82
N ILE A 91 16.75 4.32 1.78
CA ILE A 91 15.94 4.68 0.60
C ILE A 91 16.80 4.81 -0.68
N ALA A 92 18.01 5.36 -0.56
CA ALA A 92 18.93 5.52 -1.68
C ALA A 92 19.46 4.18 -2.20
N GLU A 93 19.78 3.24 -1.30
CA GLU A 93 20.23 1.89 -1.68
C GLU A 93 19.10 1.06 -2.28
N ILE A 94 17.89 1.17 -1.72
CA ILE A 94 16.70 0.52 -2.26
C ILE A 94 16.42 1.00 -3.67
N LYS A 95 16.55 2.31 -3.93
CA LYS A 95 16.38 2.84 -5.29
C LYS A 95 17.34 2.16 -6.28
N LYS A 96 18.63 2.09 -5.93
CA LYS A 96 19.64 1.41 -6.76
C LYS A 96 19.34 -0.08 -6.94
N ALA A 97 18.86 -0.76 -5.91
CA ALA A 97 18.49 -2.17 -5.98
C ALA A 97 17.28 -2.40 -6.92
N LEU A 98 16.29 -1.51 -6.90
CA LEU A 98 15.13 -1.60 -7.80
C LEU A 98 15.46 -1.28 -9.26
N GLU A 99 16.39 -0.34 -9.50
CA GLU A 99 16.85 0.00 -10.85
C GLU A 99 17.57 -1.18 -11.51
N LYS A 100 18.44 -1.89 -10.77
CA LYS A 100 19.15 -3.09 -11.27
C LYS A 100 18.19 -4.20 -11.68
N ASP A 101 17.15 -4.43 -10.89
CA ASP A 101 16.16 -5.48 -11.16
C ASP A 101 15.25 -5.17 -12.36
N SER A 102 15.17 -3.90 -12.80
CA SER A 102 14.40 -3.51 -13.99
C SER A 102 15.22 -3.63 -15.30
N GLN A 103 16.52 -3.92 -15.20
CA GLN A 103 17.47 -4.02 -16.31
C GLN A 103 17.88 -5.47 -16.64
N LEU A 104 17.25 -6.45 -15.99
CA LEU A 104 17.43 -7.89 -16.19
C LEU A 104 16.14 -8.49 -16.77
#